data_AF-A0A813KYZ6-F1
#
_entry.id   AF-A0A813KYZ6-F1
#
_cell.length_a   1.000
_cell.length_b   1.000
_cell.length_c   1.000
_cell.angle_alpha   90.00
_cell.angle_beta   90.00
_cell.angle_gamma   90.00
#
_symmetry.space_group_name_H-M   'P 1'
#
loop_
_entity.id
_entity.type
_entity.pdbx_description
1 polymer ?
#
loop_
_entity_poly.entity_id
_entity_poly.type
_entity_poly.pdbx_seq_one_letter_code
_entity_poly.pdbx_strand_id
1 'polypeptide(L)'
;AFNNMYPILSTMSKSTTQWLLGKLVLRGWFNMERYWSPLFKEAERLKAVSDIDGYQLLVTGHSLGGVFAAITGAHIDRPVIAFSPPGEMYTIERLQTDERTLQSELVTIQPHEDVVPMVDRQVGFTQFIECHSSNPAKCHSILRTTGELFAMCEDPRRRNATELLLELGYNATATKLLRELGYTGTTEQGPANATELLQELGYSATTELGYNATT
;
A
#
# COMPACT_ATOMS: atom_id res chain seq x y z
N ALA A 1 13.27 -11.48 -14.97
CA ALA A 1 13.05 -11.16 -16.40
C ALA A 1 12.47 -9.75 -16.62
N PHE A 2 11.63 -9.21 -15.72
CA PHE A 2 11.10 -7.85 -15.84
C PHE A 2 12.12 -6.73 -15.57
N ASN A 3 13.20 -6.99 -14.83
CA ASN A 3 14.27 -6.00 -14.56
C ASN A 3 15.02 -5.50 -15.80
N ASN A 4 14.81 -6.10 -16.98
CA ASN A 4 15.40 -5.66 -18.25
C ASN A 4 14.43 -4.90 -19.18
N MET A 5 13.16 -4.71 -18.80
CA MET A 5 12.21 -3.91 -19.59
C MET A 5 12.15 -2.43 -19.16
N TYR A 6 12.71 -2.12 -17.99
CA TYR A 6 12.68 -0.78 -17.39
C TYR A 6 13.41 0.33 -18.18
N PRO A 7 14.48 0.09 -18.99
CA PRO A 7 15.12 1.18 -19.71
C PRO A 7 14.53 1.47 -21.11
N ILE A 8 13.59 0.64 -21.60
CA ILE A 8 13.01 0.84 -22.94
C ILE A 8 11.76 1.71 -22.88
N LEU A 9 10.89 1.53 -21.88
CA LEU A 9 9.63 2.28 -21.81
C LEU A 9 9.83 3.78 -21.49
N SER A 10 10.93 4.15 -20.83
CA SER A 10 11.29 5.54 -20.54
C SER A 10 11.89 6.29 -21.73
N THR A 11 12.36 5.57 -22.76
CA THR A 11 12.95 6.16 -23.98
C THR A 11 11.93 6.29 -25.12
N MET A 12 10.76 5.67 -24.97
CA MET A 12 9.65 5.76 -25.93
C MET A 12 8.76 6.97 -25.64
N SER A 13 8.11 7.53 -26.66
CA SER A 13 7.14 8.62 -26.46
C SER A 13 5.97 8.16 -25.59
N LYS A 14 5.41 9.08 -24.79
CA LYS A 14 4.21 8.85 -23.93
C LYS A 14 3.15 8.03 -24.69
N SER A 15 2.84 8.44 -25.92
CA SER A 15 1.87 7.81 -26.82
C SER A 15 2.20 6.36 -27.21
N THR A 16 3.48 6.03 -27.41
CA THR A 16 3.91 4.69 -27.80
C THR A 16 3.89 3.73 -26.60
N THR A 17 4.29 4.23 -25.43
CA THR A 17 4.22 3.49 -24.15
C THR A 17 2.75 3.21 -23.78
N GLN A 18 1.87 4.20 -23.94
CA GLN A 18 0.42 4.07 -23.76
C GLN A 18 -0.21 2.99 -24.67
N TRP A 19 0.24 2.92 -25.93
CA TRP A 19 -0.22 1.91 -26.89
C TRP A 19 0.24 0.50 -26.49
N LEU A 20 1.51 0.36 -26.07
CA LEU A 20 2.11 -0.92 -25.72
C LEU A 20 1.55 -1.51 -24.41
N LEU A 21 1.49 -0.70 -23.35
CA LEU A 21 0.87 -1.07 -22.06
C LEU A 21 -0.61 -1.41 -22.24
N GLY A 22 -1.29 -0.65 -23.11
CA GLY A 22 -2.63 -0.98 -23.58
C GLY A 22 -2.74 -2.40 -24.12
N LYS A 23 -1.87 -2.79 -25.06
CA LYS A 23 -1.94 -4.09 -25.73
C LYS A 23 -1.56 -5.28 -24.84
N LEU A 24 -0.64 -5.10 -23.87
CA LEU A 24 -0.03 -6.19 -23.10
C LEU A 24 -0.61 -6.40 -21.70
N VAL A 25 -0.90 -5.34 -20.93
CA VAL A 25 -1.34 -5.44 -19.52
C VAL A 25 -2.83 -5.16 -19.37
N LEU A 26 -3.36 -4.22 -20.17
CA LEU A 26 -4.70 -3.68 -20.01
C LEU A 26 -5.74 -4.34 -20.92
N ARG A 27 -5.38 -5.41 -21.64
CA ARG A 27 -6.30 -6.05 -22.59
C ARG A 27 -7.57 -6.63 -21.94
N GLY A 28 -7.49 -6.98 -20.65
CA GLY A 28 -8.64 -7.33 -19.80
C GLY A 28 -9.33 -6.14 -19.13
N TRP A 29 -8.71 -4.96 -19.07
CA TRP A 29 -9.23 -3.73 -18.45
C TRP A 29 -10.04 -2.86 -19.44
N PHE A 30 -10.05 -3.18 -20.74
CA PHE A 30 -10.69 -2.34 -21.76
C PHE A 30 -12.23 -2.32 -21.75
N ASN A 31 -12.88 -3.11 -20.90
CA ASN A 31 -14.35 -3.07 -20.71
C ASN A 31 -14.77 -2.29 -19.44
N MET A 32 -13.89 -1.47 -18.86
CA MET A 32 -14.12 -0.89 -17.54
C MET A 32 -15.09 0.30 -17.47
N GLU A 33 -15.48 0.93 -18.60
CA GLU A 33 -16.50 1.99 -18.61
C GLU A 33 -17.81 1.57 -17.91
N ARG A 34 -18.18 0.29 -18.06
CA ARG A 34 -19.35 -0.31 -17.40
C ARG A 34 -19.25 -0.37 -15.87
N TYR A 35 -18.04 -0.35 -15.33
CA TYR A 35 -17.77 -0.52 -13.90
C TYR A 35 -17.65 0.82 -13.16
N TRP A 36 -17.27 1.90 -13.85
CA TRP A 36 -17.07 3.22 -13.22
C TRP A 36 -18.35 4.00 -12.98
N SER A 37 -19.31 3.98 -13.91
CA SER A 37 -20.50 4.84 -13.77
C SER A 37 -21.31 4.57 -12.49
N PRO A 38 -21.53 3.31 -12.07
CA PRO A 38 -22.17 3.04 -10.78
C PRO A 38 -21.31 3.48 -9.59
N LEU A 39 -19.99 3.32 -9.69
CA LEU A 39 -19.04 3.72 -8.65
C LEU A 39 -19.04 5.24 -8.44
N PHE A 40 -18.98 6.02 -9.52
CA PHE A 40 -19.02 7.49 -9.47
C PHE A 40 -20.33 8.00 -8.91
N LYS A 41 -21.46 7.41 -9.32
CA LYS A 41 -22.77 7.77 -8.77
C LYS A 41 -22.84 7.53 -7.26
N GLU A 42 -22.33 6.40 -6.79
CA GLU A 42 -22.31 6.11 -5.35
C GLU A 42 -21.32 7.01 -4.60
N ALA A 43 -20.17 7.32 -5.19
CA ALA A 43 -19.19 8.23 -4.64
C ALA A 43 -19.73 9.66 -4.48
N GLU A 44 -20.47 10.17 -5.47
CA GLU A 44 -21.18 11.46 -5.38
C GLU A 44 -22.21 11.47 -4.25
N ARG A 45 -22.97 10.36 -4.10
CA ARG A 45 -23.94 10.21 -3.02
C ARG A 45 -23.24 10.22 -1.65
N LEU A 46 -22.15 9.47 -1.50
CA LEU A 46 -21.36 9.42 -0.27
C LEU A 46 -20.70 10.77 0.05
N LYS A 47 -20.23 11.50 -0.96
CA LYS A 47 -19.70 12.86 -0.82
C LYS A 47 -20.77 13.78 -0.23
N ALA A 48 -21.96 13.81 -0.85
CA ALA A 48 -23.05 14.67 -0.41
C ALA A 48 -23.48 14.37 1.03
N VAL A 49 -23.61 13.09 1.41
CA VAL A 49 -23.96 12.70 2.79
C VAL A 49 -22.85 13.09 3.76
N SER A 50 -21.59 12.82 3.43
CA SER A 50 -20.46 13.16 4.29
C SER A 50 -20.35 14.67 4.51
N ASP A 51 -20.58 15.49 3.48
CA ASP A 51 -20.57 16.95 3.57
C ASP A 51 -21.68 17.49 4.47
N ILE A 52 -22.89 16.92 4.38
CA ILE A 52 -24.03 17.29 5.24
C ILE A 52 -23.73 16.96 6.70
N ASP A 53 -23.15 15.78 6.95
CA ASP A 53 -22.85 15.30 8.29
C ASP A 53 -21.56 15.91 8.87
N GLY A 54 -20.82 16.71 8.09
CA GLY A 54 -19.57 17.34 8.50
C GLY A 54 -18.37 16.40 8.57
N TYR A 55 -18.42 15.25 7.88
CA TYR A 55 -17.32 14.30 7.77
C TYR A 55 -16.44 14.54 6.55
N GLN A 56 -15.15 14.24 6.69
CA GLN A 56 -14.25 14.17 5.55
C GLN A 56 -14.36 12.80 4.88
N LEU A 57 -14.64 12.80 3.57
CA LEU A 57 -14.64 11.59 2.76
C LEU A 57 -13.24 11.35 2.18
N LEU A 58 -12.68 10.18 2.48
CA LEU A 58 -11.43 9.67 1.93
C LEU A 58 -11.71 8.44 1.07
N VAL A 59 -11.09 8.35 -0.10
CA VAL A 59 -11.18 7.17 -0.97
C VAL A 59 -9.91 6.34 -0.82
N THR A 60 -10.03 5.01 -0.79
CA THR A 60 -8.88 4.12 -0.71
C THR A 60 -9.10 2.86 -1.52
N GLY A 61 -8.01 2.21 -1.90
CA GLY A 61 -8.03 0.92 -2.57
C GLY A 61 -6.64 0.31 -2.68
N HIS A 62 -6.60 -0.99 -2.95
CA HIS A 62 -5.36 -1.75 -3.12
C HIS A 62 -5.26 -2.29 -4.54
N SER A 63 -4.05 -2.32 -5.10
CA SER A 63 -3.79 -2.89 -6.43
C SER A 63 -4.66 -2.21 -7.51
N LEU A 64 -5.42 -2.98 -8.30
CA LEU A 64 -6.43 -2.44 -9.23
C LEU A 64 -7.46 -1.52 -8.53
N GLY A 65 -7.87 -1.86 -7.31
CA GLY A 65 -8.75 -1.02 -6.51
C GLY A 65 -8.14 0.34 -6.16
N GLY A 66 -6.81 0.45 -6.10
CA GLY A 66 -6.10 1.72 -5.91
C GLY A 66 -6.26 2.65 -7.11
N VAL A 67 -6.19 2.12 -8.33
CA VAL A 67 -6.52 2.89 -9.55
C VAL A 67 -7.98 3.35 -9.51
N PHE A 68 -8.89 2.47 -9.08
CA PHE A 68 -10.32 2.80 -8.99
C PHE A 68 -10.56 3.91 -7.97
N ALA A 69 -9.84 3.85 -6.84
CA ALA A 69 -9.88 4.87 -5.81
C ALA A 69 -9.35 6.22 -6.32
N ALA A 70 -8.22 6.21 -7.04
CA ALA A 70 -7.60 7.40 -7.62
C ALA A 70 -8.57 8.14 -8.55
N ILE A 71 -9.18 7.42 -9.50
CA ILE A 71 -10.11 8.04 -10.46
C ILE A 71 -11.41 8.48 -9.79
N THR A 72 -11.87 7.74 -8.78
CA THR A 72 -13.09 8.07 -8.06
C THR A 72 -12.88 9.33 -7.23
N GLY A 73 -11.79 9.40 -6.46
CA GLY A 73 -11.42 10.58 -5.69
C GLY A 73 -11.22 11.80 -6.56
N ALA A 74 -10.55 11.66 -7.71
CA ALA A 74 -10.44 12.74 -8.69
C ALA A 74 -11.79 13.20 -9.23
N HIS A 75 -12.71 12.28 -9.55
CA HIS A 75 -14.06 12.60 -10.03
C HIS A 75 -14.86 13.40 -8.99
N ILE A 76 -14.72 13.06 -7.72
CA ILE A 76 -15.46 13.72 -6.63
C ILE A 76 -14.66 14.79 -5.89
N ASP A 77 -13.45 15.15 -6.33
CA ASP A 77 -12.56 16.12 -5.66
C ASP A 77 -12.35 15.77 -4.17
N ARG A 78 -11.84 14.56 -3.91
CA ARG A 78 -11.54 14.04 -2.57
C ARG A 78 -10.18 13.38 -2.49
N PRO A 79 -9.52 13.46 -1.32
CA PRO A 79 -8.23 12.85 -1.11
C PRO A 79 -8.29 11.32 -1.24
N VAL A 80 -7.20 10.75 -1.73
CA VAL A 80 -7.04 9.33 -2.00
C VAL A 80 -5.79 8.79 -1.36
N ILE A 81 -5.90 7.65 -0.67
CA ILE A 81 -4.75 6.83 -0.27
C ILE A 81 -4.84 5.49 -0.98
N ALA A 82 -3.96 5.25 -1.95
CA ALA A 82 -3.88 4.01 -2.70
C ALA A 82 -2.70 3.15 -2.21
N PHE A 83 -2.94 1.86 -2.03
CA PHE A 83 -1.93 0.90 -1.60
C PHE A 83 -1.50 0.03 -2.79
N SER A 84 -0.23 0.10 -3.16
CA SER A 84 0.32 -0.65 -4.28
C SER A 84 -0.48 -0.56 -5.59
N PRO A 85 -1.01 0.60 -6.03
CA PRO A 85 -1.63 0.71 -7.34
C PRO A 85 -0.55 0.59 -8.43
N PRO A 86 -0.84 -0.02 -9.60
CA PRO A 86 -0.02 0.22 -10.78
C PRO A 86 -0.05 1.70 -11.14
N GLY A 87 1.01 2.20 -11.76
CA GLY A 87 1.13 3.60 -12.13
C GLY A 87 0.02 4.08 -13.07
N GLU A 88 -0.31 5.35 -12.95
CA GLU A 88 -1.45 5.97 -13.60
C GLU A 88 -1.03 6.92 -14.74
N MET A 89 0.24 7.35 -14.81
CA MET A 89 0.66 8.46 -15.67
C MET A 89 0.35 8.25 -17.16
N TYR A 90 0.63 7.06 -17.69
CA TYR A 90 0.33 6.77 -19.10
C TYR A 90 -1.16 6.43 -19.28
N THR A 91 -1.84 5.88 -18.27
CA THR A 91 -3.26 5.49 -18.40
C THR A 91 -4.27 6.61 -18.11
N ILE A 92 -3.81 7.74 -17.57
CA ILE A 92 -4.64 8.82 -17.02
C ILE A 92 -5.73 9.36 -17.98
N GLU A 93 -5.41 9.55 -19.26
CA GLU A 93 -6.37 10.06 -20.24
C GLU A 93 -7.51 9.07 -20.50
N ARG A 94 -7.24 7.76 -20.38
CA ARG A 94 -8.26 6.71 -20.49
C ARG A 94 -9.12 6.58 -19.24
N LEU A 95 -8.64 7.13 -18.14
CA LEU A 95 -9.31 7.17 -16.85
C LEU A 95 -10.20 8.42 -16.68
N GLN A 96 -10.36 9.22 -17.75
CA GLN A 96 -11.21 10.42 -17.78
C GLN A 96 -10.85 11.46 -16.71
N THR A 97 -9.57 11.51 -16.33
CA THR A 97 -9.03 12.49 -15.37
C THR A 97 -7.75 13.11 -15.93
N ASP A 98 -7.22 14.11 -15.25
CA ASP A 98 -6.00 14.83 -15.63
C ASP A 98 -4.91 14.73 -14.56
N GLU A 99 -3.67 14.93 -15.00
CA GLU A 99 -2.47 14.75 -14.15
C GLU A 99 -2.46 15.68 -12.96
N ARG A 100 -2.95 16.91 -13.12
CA ARG A 100 -2.95 17.90 -12.04
C ARG A 100 -3.93 17.50 -10.95
N THR A 101 -5.13 17.05 -11.32
CA THR A 101 -6.14 16.60 -10.36
C THR A 101 -5.66 15.37 -9.59
N LEU A 102 -5.11 14.35 -10.27
CA LEU A 102 -4.52 13.21 -9.55
C LEU A 102 -3.33 13.62 -8.69
N GLN A 103 -2.49 14.54 -9.16
CA GLN A 103 -1.32 14.96 -8.42
C GLN A 103 -1.66 15.67 -7.09
N SER A 104 -2.78 16.38 -7.00
CA SER A 104 -3.19 17.05 -5.75
C SER A 104 -3.86 16.12 -4.75
N GLU A 105 -4.59 15.11 -5.23
CA GLU A 105 -5.44 14.27 -4.37
C GLU A 105 -4.83 12.90 -4.03
N LEU A 106 -3.86 12.40 -4.81
CA LEU A 106 -3.37 11.03 -4.68
C LEU A 106 -2.09 10.91 -3.82
N VAL A 107 -2.19 10.08 -2.79
CA VAL A 107 -1.07 9.50 -2.06
C VAL A 107 -0.98 8.01 -2.35
N THR A 108 0.14 7.57 -2.91
CA THR A 108 0.46 6.15 -3.11
C THR A 108 1.36 5.66 -1.99
N ILE A 109 0.97 4.56 -1.35
CA ILE A 109 1.83 3.77 -0.47
C ILE A 109 2.41 2.61 -1.27
N GLN A 110 3.74 2.56 -1.39
CA GLN A 110 4.45 1.59 -2.21
C GLN A 110 5.48 0.81 -1.38
N PRO A 111 5.24 -0.49 -1.11
CA PRO A 111 6.25 -1.35 -0.52
C PRO A 111 7.45 -1.54 -1.44
N HIS A 112 8.66 -1.61 -0.88
CA HIS A 112 9.83 -2.06 -1.61
C HIS A 112 9.63 -3.48 -2.18
N GLU A 113 10.27 -3.79 -3.31
CA GLU A 113 10.15 -5.07 -4.02
C GLU A 113 8.74 -5.47 -4.52
N ASP A 114 7.73 -4.61 -4.35
CA ASP A 114 6.44 -4.78 -5.03
C ASP A 114 6.54 -4.35 -6.49
N VAL A 115 6.31 -5.30 -7.39
CA VAL A 115 6.40 -5.10 -8.84
C VAL A 115 5.14 -4.49 -9.46
N VAL A 116 4.00 -4.49 -8.76
CA VAL A 116 2.75 -3.96 -9.33
C VAL A 116 2.83 -2.44 -9.54
N PRO A 117 3.29 -1.63 -8.56
CA PRO A 117 3.45 -0.19 -8.73
C PRO A 117 4.49 0.23 -9.76
N MET A 118 5.35 -0.70 -10.19
CA MET A 118 6.37 -0.47 -11.21
C MET A 118 5.82 -0.59 -12.65
N VAL A 119 4.59 -1.07 -12.80
CA VAL A 119 3.90 -1.06 -14.10
C VAL A 119 3.38 0.35 -14.31
N ASP A 120 3.95 1.10 -15.27
CA ASP A 120 3.71 2.54 -15.48
C ASP A 120 4.41 3.41 -14.41
N ARG A 121 4.20 4.73 -14.43
CA ARG A 121 4.76 5.71 -13.51
C ARG A 121 3.66 6.27 -12.60
N GLN A 122 3.99 6.37 -11.32
CA GLN A 122 3.13 6.95 -10.29
C GLN A 122 2.92 8.46 -10.53
N VAL A 123 1.71 8.94 -10.22
CA VAL A 123 1.34 10.36 -10.18
C VAL A 123 1.04 10.76 -8.73
N GLY A 124 1.26 12.03 -8.38
CA GLY A 124 1.05 12.51 -7.00
C GLY A 124 2.21 12.19 -6.06
N PHE A 125 1.91 12.06 -4.77
CA PHE A 125 2.91 11.75 -3.75
C PHE A 125 3.06 10.24 -3.58
N THR A 126 4.29 9.74 -3.55
CA THR A 126 4.57 8.33 -3.28
C THR A 126 5.37 8.19 -1.99
N GLN A 127 4.80 7.50 -1.01
CA GLN A 127 5.48 7.08 0.20
C GLN A 127 5.96 5.64 0.03
N PHE A 128 7.27 5.44 0.09
CA PHE A 128 7.85 4.11 0.14
C PHE A 128 7.79 3.54 1.57
N ILE A 129 7.51 2.25 1.69
CA ILE A 129 7.59 1.52 2.96
C ILE A 129 8.44 0.25 2.79
N GLU A 130 8.98 -0.25 3.88
CA GLU A 130 9.85 -1.41 3.87
C GLU A 130 9.10 -2.70 3.54
N CYS A 131 9.81 -3.62 2.89
CA CYS A 131 9.35 -4.99 2.69
C CYS A 131 10.52 -5.97 2.68
N HIS A 132 10.71 -6.69 3.78
CA HIS A 132 11.85 -7.61 3.93
C HIS A 132 11.62 -9.00 3.30
N SER A 133 10.80 -9.12 2.26
CA SER A 133 10.58 -10.41 1.56
C SER A 133 11.22 -10.36 0.19
N SER A 134 11.98 -11.40 -0.14
CA SER A 134 12.48 -11.63 -1.50
C SER A 134 11.40 -12.07 -2.49
N ASN A 135 10.18 -12.36 -2.02
CA ASN A 135 9.02 -12.67 -2.85
C ASN A 135 8.17 -11.39 -3.10
N PRO A 136 8.12 -10.86 -4.34
CA PRO A 136 7.34 -9.69 -4.69
C PRO A 136 5.85 -9.80 -4.38
N ALA A 137 5.27 -11.00 -4.50
CA ALA A 137 3.85 -11.21 -4.21
C ALA A 137 3.52 -11.03 -2.72
N LYS A 138 4.48 -11.29 -1.82
CA LYS A 138 4.34 -10.98 -0.40
C LYS A 138 4.44 -9.49 -0.14
N CYS A 139 5.28 -8.77 -0.88
CA CYS A 139 5.37 -7.30 -0.80
C CYS A 139 4.12 -6.61 -1.33
N HIS A 140 3.46 -7.22 -2.31
CA HIS A 140 2.15 -6.75 -2.79
C HIS A 140 0.99 -7.01 -1.82
N SER A 141 1.18 -7.74 -0.72
CA SER A 141 0.11 -8.09 0.22
C SER A 141 -0.35 -6.86 1.02
N ILE A 142 -1.65 -6.58 1.00
CA ILE A 142 -2.24 -5.54 1.83
C ILE A 142 -2.13 -5.86 3.32
N LEU A 143 -2.17 -7.14 3.72
CA LEU A 143 -2.01 -7.54 5.12
C LEU A 143 -0.61 -7.19 5.61
N ARG A 144 0.40 -7.45 4.77
CA ARG A 144 1.79 -7.14 5.09
C ARG A 144 2.04 -5.63 5.13
N THR A 145 1.53 -4.91 4.13
CA THR A 145 1.53 -3.45 4.09
C THR A 145 0.89 -2.85 5.34
N THR A 146 -0.26 -3.39 5.75
CA THR A 146 -0.96 -2.93 6.96
C THR A 146 -0.15 -3.23 8.21
N GLY A 147 0.42 -4.44 8.32
CA GLY A 147 1.33 -4.79 9.41
C GLY A 147 2.51 -3.83 9.52
N GLU A 148 3.12 -3.49 8.38
CA GLU A 148 4.28 -2.59 8.34
C GLU A 148 3.89 -1.20 8.83
N LEU A 149 2.76 -0.67 8.35
CA LEU A 149 2.21 0.60 8.82
C LEU A 149 1.88 0.57 10.31
N PHE A 150 1.38 -0.56 10.84
CA PHE A 150 1.14 -0.73 12.28
C PHE A 150 2.42 -0.83 13.11
N ALA A 151 3.52 -1.31 12.52
CA ALA A 151 4.80 -1.41 13.20
C ALA A 151 5.53 -0.05 13.19
N MET A 152 5.44 0.69 12.08
CA MET A 152 6.03 2.02 11.93
C MET A 152 5.23 3.12 12.64
N CYS A 153 3.90 3.02 12.58
CA CYS A 153 2.99 3.99 13.17
C CYS A 153 2.32 3.36 14.38
N GLU A 154 2.33 4.05 15.52
CA GLU A 154 1.52 3.64 16.67
C GLU A 154 0.03 3.50 16.27
N ASP A 155 -0.74 2.74 17.07
CA ASP A 155 -2.19 2.71 16.94
C ASP A 155 -2.88 3.38 18.14
N PRO A 156 -3.28 4.67 18.01
CA PRO A 156 -3.99 5.39 19.07
C PRO A 156 -5.29 4.69 19.52
N ARG A 157 -5.88 3.86 18.65
CA ARG A 157 -7.12 3.12 18.93
C ARG A 157 -6.88 1.75 19.58
N ARG A 158 -5.62 1.36 19.78
CA ARG A 158 -5.20 0.10 20.44
C ARG A 158 -5.91 -1.15 19.90
N ARG A 159 -6.10 -1.21 18.57
CA ARG A 159 -6.70 -2.35 17.87
C ARG A 159 -5.81 -3.59 18.01
N ASN A 160 -6.39 -4.77 17.84
CA ASN A 160 -5.64 -6.01 17.86
C ASN A 160 -4.95 -6.24 16.50
N ALA A 161 -3.62 -6.11 16.46
CA ALA A 161 -2.79 -6.30 15.27
C ALA A 161 -2.04 -7.63 15.25
N THR A 162 -2.41 -8.59 16.12
CA THR A 162 -1.64 -9.84 16.30
C THR A 162 -1.47 -10.61 15.00
N GLU A 163 -2.54 -10.78 14.23
CA GLU A 163 -2.51 -11.48 12.94
C GLU A 163 -1.61 -10.77 11.91
N LEU A 164 -1.65 -9.44 11.86
CA LEU A 164 -0.83 -8.63 10.96
C LEU A 164 0.67 -8.72 11.30
N LEU A 165 0.99 -8.73 12.59
CA LEU A 165 2.37 -8.85 13.06
C LEU A 165 2.91 -10.26 12.84
N LEU A 166 2.07 -11.30 12.98
CA LEU A 166 2.44 -12.67 12.61
C LEU A 166 2.78 -12.81 11.12
N GLU A 167 2.03 -12.14 10.24
CA GLU A 167 2.32 -12.10 8.80
C GLU A 167 3.66 -11.44 8.46
N LEU A 168 4.14 -10.52 9.30
CA LEU A 168 5.48 -9.94 9.18
C LEU A 168 6.59 -10.86 9.70
N GLY A 169 6.23 -11.96 10.38
CA GLY A 169 7.18 -12.86 11.01
C GLY A 169 7.51 -12.49 12.46
N TYR A 170 6.79 -11.54 13.08
CA TYR A 170 6.92 -11.30 14.52
C TYR A 170 6.35 -12.48 15.30
N ASN A 171 7.13 -13.03 16.23
CA ASN A 171 6.72 -14.15 17.07
C ASN A 171 5.58 -13.72 18.03
N ALA A 172 4.50 -14.52 18.12
CA ALA A 172 3.33 -14.28 18.97
C ALA A 172 3.69 -13.92 20.44
N THR A 173 4.74 -14.54 20.96
CA THR A 173 5.21 -14.31 22.34
C THR A 173 5.82 -12.94 22.52
N ALA A 174 6.56 -12.44 21.53
CA ALA A 174 7.16 -11.12 21.56
C ALA A 174 6.13 -10.02 21.30
N THR A 175 5.14 -10.26 20.44
CA THR A 175 4.00 -9.35 20.21
C THR A 175 3.17 -9.13 21.47
N LYS A 176 2.98 -10.17 22.30
CA LYS A 176 2.30 -10.07 23.60
C LYS A 176 3.12 -9.26 24.61
N LEU A 177 4.43 -9.51 24.69
CA LEU A 177 5.37 -8.81 25.57
C LEU A 177 5.53 -7.33 25.21
N LEU A 178 5.67 -6.99 23.92
CA LEU A 178 5.78 -5.60 23.47
C LEU A 178 4.53 -4.77 23.81
N ARG A 179 3.35 -5.40 23.78
CA ARG A 179 2.07 -4.80 24.18
C ARG A 179 1.97 -4.62 25.70
N GLU A 180 2.47 -5.58 26.50
CA GLU A 180 2.49 -5.49 27.96
C GLU A 180 3.53 -4.49 28.48
N LEU A 181 4.64 -4.29 27.74
CA LEU A 181 5.73 -3.38 28.08
C LEU A 181 5.52 -1.93 27.60
N GLY A 182 4.40 -1.64 26.92
CA GLY A 182 4.07 -0.27 26.49
C GLY A 182 5.06 0.32 25.47
N TYR A 183 5.69 -0.54 24.66
CA TYR A 183 6.71 -0.11 23.70
C TYR A 183 6.10 0.79 22.62
N THR A 184 6.71 1.97 22.43
CA THR A 184 6.24 3.10 21.58
C THR A 184 7.33 3.60 20.62
N GLY A 185 8.41 2.83 20.44
CA GLY A 185 9.60 3.27 19.71
C GLY A 185 9.76 2.68 18.30
N THR A 186 9.90 3.56 17.31
CA THR A 186 10.49 3.29 16.00
C THR A 186 12.01 3.23 16.12
N THR A 187 12.64 2.06 15.97
CA THR A 187 14.09 2.01 15.70
C THR A 187 14.28 2.09 14.20
N GLU A 188 15.04 3.10 13.73
CA GLU A 188 15.38 3.34 12.30
C GLU A 188 16.14 2.17 11.63
N GLN A 189 16.44 1.13 12.40
CA GLN A 189 16.78 -0.20 11.95
C GLN A 189 15.91 -1.14 12.79
N GLY A 190 14.85 -1.70 12.21
CA GLY A 190 14.00 -2.64 12.93
C GLY A 190 14.84 -3.83 13.43
N PRO A 191 14.58 -4.38 14.63
CA PRO A 191 15.30 -5.56 15.10
C PRO A 191 15.05 -6.72 14.12
N ALA A 192 16.11 -7.44 13.73
CA ALA A 192 16.00 -8.54 12.75
C ALA A 192 15.10 -9.68 13.28
N ASN A 193 14.88 -9.73 14.59
CA ASN A 193 13.94 -10.60 15.27
C ASN A 193 13.53 -9.98 16.61
N ALA A 194 12.28 -10.18 17.03
CA ALA A 194 11.77 -9.68 18.31
C ALA A 194 12.55 -10.22 19.54
N THR A 195 13.31 -11.31 19.38
CA THR A 195 14.27 -11.82 20.38
C THR A 195 15.45 -10.87 20.62
N GLU A 196 15.97 -10.19 19.59
CA GLU A 196 17.07 -9.23 19.73
C GLU A 196 16.61 -7.98 20.48
N LEU A 197 15.42 -7.47 20.17
CA LEU A 197 14.87 -6.30 20.88
C LEU A 197 14.66 -6.60 22.38
N LEU A 198 14.22 -7.81 22.72
CA LEU A 198 14.08 -8.24 24.12
C LEU A 198 15.45 -8.33 24.82
N GLN A 199 16.50 -8.79 24.14
CA GLN A 199 17.86 -8.81 24.67
C GLN A 199 18.44 -7.41 24.86
N GLU A 200 18.22 -6.48 23.93
CA GLU A 200 18.64 -5.07 24.05
C GLU A 200 17.95 -4.36 25.22
N LEU A 201 16.69 -4.73 25.50
CA LEU A 201 15.94 -4.24 26.66
C LEU A 201 16.28 -4.96 27.98
N GLY A 202 17.28 -5.85 27.98
CA GLY A 202 17.80 -6.51 29.17
C GLY A 202 17.04 -7.78 29.60
N TYR A 203 16.16 -8.32 28.75
CA TYR A 203 15.42 -9.56 29.02
C TYR A 203 16.17 -10.77 28.42
N SER A 204 16.50 -11.75 29.27
CA SER A 204 17.15 -13.00 28.85
C SER A 204 16.15 -13.93 28.15
N ALA A 205 16.43 -14.27 26.89
CA ALA A 205 15.63 -15.19 26.07
C ALA A 205 15.54 -16.63 26.61
N THR A 206 16.23 -16.96 27.72
CA THR A 206 16.45 -18.36 28.14
C THR A 206 15.76 -18.78 29.42
N THR A 207 14.97 -17.94 30.09
CA THR A 207 14.43 -18.36 31.41
C THR A 207 12.97 -18.05 31.70
N GLU A 208 12.28 -17.26 30.86
CA GLU A 208 10.82 -17.04 31.05
C GLU A 208 9.97 -17.26 29.79
N LEU A 209 10.57 -17.62 28.65
CA LEU A 209 9.90 -17.59 27.34
C LEU A 209 9.81 -18.91 26.56
N GLY A 210 9.99 -20.06 27.22
CA GLY A 210 9.63 -21.35 26.63
C GLY A 210 10.22 -21.64 25.25
N TYR A 211 11.44 -21.16 24.97
CA TYR A 211 12.15 -21.47 23.74
C TYR A 211 12.72 -22.89 23.80
N ASN A 212 12.10 -23.82 23.08
CA ASN A 212 12.82 -24.96 22.51
C ASN A 212 13.21 -24.59 21.08
N ALA A 213 14.42 -24.06 20.92
CA ALA A 213 15.07 -24.02 19.62
C ALA A 213 15.54 -25.44 19.29
N THR A 214 14.84 -26.13 18.40
CA THR A 214 15.41 -27.29 17.70
C THR A 214 15.99 -26.82 16.38
N THR A 215 17.30 -27.08 16.28
CA THR A 215 18.24 -26.99 15.15
C THR A 215 17.66 -27.11 13.76
#